data_AF-A0A2G9MSZ3-F1
#
_entry.id   AF-A0A2G9MSZ3-F1
#
_cell.length_a   1.000
_cell.length_b   1.000
_cell.length_c   1.000
_cell.angle_alpha   90.00
_cell.angle_beta   90.00
_cell.angle_gamma   90.00
#
_symmetry.space_group_name_H-M   'P 1'
#
loop_
_entity.id
_entity.type
_entity.pdbx_description
1 polymer ?
#
loop_
_entity_poly.entity_id
_entity_poly.type
_entity_poly.pdbx_seq_one_letter_code
_entity_poly.pdbx_strand_id
1 'polypeptide(L)'
;MFKKKKANEKLRLTTDEEFQIFKLVIDKYLWIGTASLVYGVYLLLNPNVDAGYGLLVTLIGALILLMFTAVMFREFDFNKRR
;
A
#
# COMPACT_ATOMS: atom_id res chain seq x y z
N MET A 1 17.93 -12.52 43.54
CA MET A 1 18.30 -13.58 42.58
C MET A 1 17.63 -13.28 41.24
N PHE A 2 18.31 -12.56 40.34
CA PHE A 2 17.74 -12.20 39.03
C PHE A 2 17.94 -13.36 38.05
N LYS A 3 16.85 -14.08 37.75
CA LYS A 3 16.83 -15.13 36.71
C LYS A 3 17.10 -14.49 35.34
N LYS A 4 18.27 -14.77 34.77
CA LYS A 4 18.57 -14.56 33.34
C LYS A 4 17.51 -15.28 32.49
N LYS A 5 16.65 -14.54 31.79
CA LYS A 5 15.87 -15.10 30.68
C LYS A 5 16.78 -15.20 29.45
N LYS A 6 17.28 -16.42 29.21
CA LYS A 6 17.82 -16.84 27.91
C LYS A 6 16.66 -17.45 27.13
N ALA A 7 16.27 -16.82 26.03
CA ALA A 7 15.72 -17.49 24.85
C ALA A 7 15.69 -16.47 23.72
N ASN A 8 16.62 -16.61 22.79
CA ASN A 8 16.62 -15.92 21.50
C ASN A 8 15.67 -16.69 20.57
N GLU A 9 14.42 -16.85 21.00
CA GLU A 9 13.36 -17.42 20.17
C GLU A 9 12.88 -16.31 19.25
N LYS A 10 13.09 -16.48 17.94
CA LYS A 10 12.55 -15.57 16.94
C LYS A 10 11.03 -15.57 17.11
N LEU A 11 10.47 -14.44 17.53
CA LEU A 11 9.02 -14.25 17.59
C LEU A 11 8.45 -14.55 16.21
N ARG A 12 7.62 -15.58 16.11
CA ARG A 12 6.83 -15.89 14.92
C ARG A 12 5.46 -15.27 15.11
N LEU A 13 5.04 -14.47 14.14
CA LEU A 13 3.73 -13.87 14.14
C LEU A 13 2.68 -14.95 13.89
N THR A 14 1.54 -14.81 14.54
CA THR A 14 0.34 -15.59 14.21
C THR A 14 -0.21 -15.13 12.86
N THR A 15 -0.96 -15.99 12.17
CA THR A 15 -1.56 -15.65 10.86
C THR A 15 -2.44 -14.41 10.91
N ASP A 16 -3.12 -14.18 12.03
CA ASP A 16 -3.93 -12.97 12.25
C ASP A 16 -3.08 -11.70 12.36
N GLU A 17 -1.93 -11.78 13.04
CA GLU A 17 -1.00 -10.66 13.15
C GLU A 17 -0.33 -10.36 11.80
N GLU A 18 0.02 -11.39 11.02
CA GLU A 18 0.56 -11.23 9.65
C GLU A 18 -0.45 -10.50 8.75
N PHE A 19 -1.74 -10.87 8.83
CA PHE A 19 -2.80 -10.22 8.06
C PHE A 19 -3.02 -8.76 8.47
N GLN A 20 -2.99 -8.45 9.76
CA GLN A 20 -3.10 -7.07 10.25
C GLN A 20 -1.95 -6.20 9.76
N ILE A 21 -0.72 -6.73 9.81
CA ILE A 21 0.45 -6.02 9.30
C ILE A 21 0.33 -5.83 7.79
N PHE A 22 -0.06 -6.86 7.04
CA PHE A 22 -0.27 -6.74 5.59
C PHE A 22 -1.29 -5.64 5.24
N LYS A 23 -2.41 -5.57 5.98
CA LYS A 23 -3.41 -4.51 5.79
C LYS A 23 -2.84 -3.12 6.06
N LEU A 24 -2.08 -2.95 7.15
CA LEU A 24 -1.41 -1.69 7.49
C LEU A 24 -0.37 -1.27 6.45
N VAL A 25 0.34 -2.25 5.89
CA VAL A 25 1.35 -2.03 4.86
C VAL A 25 0.68 -1.61 3.55
N ILE A 26 -0.38 -2.31 3.12
CA ILE A 26 -1.16 -1.93 1.94
C ILE A 26 -1.72 -0.52 2.09
N ASP A 27 -2.26 -0.15 3.25
CA ASP A 27 -2.80 1.19 3.48
C ASP A 27 -1.74 2.27 3.20
N LYS A 28 -0.53 2.12 3.77
CA LYS A 28 0.60 3.04 3.51
C LYS A 28 1.01 3.10 2.04
N TYR A 29 0.96 1.99 1.32
CA TYR A 29 1.26 1.99 -0.12
C TYR A 29 0.14 2.58 -0.96
N LEU A 30 -1.12 2.42 -0.55
CA LEU A 30 -2.29 3.02 -1.21
C LEU A 30 -2.22 4.55 -1.18
N TRP A 31 -1.72 5.11 -0.08
CA TRP A 31 -1.47 6.54 0.05
C TRP A 31 -0.50 7.09 -1.01
N ILE A 32 0.48 6.31 -1.47
CA ILE A 32 1.42 6.74 -2.51
C ILE A 32 0.71 6.91 -3.86
N GLY A 33 -0.11 5.92 -4.25
CA GLY A 33 -0.90 6.01 -5.47
C GLY A 33 -1.90 7.18 -5.41
N THR A 34 -2.50 7.39 -4.24
CA THR A 34 -3.44 8.50 -4.00
C THR A 34 -2.74 9.86 -4.11
N ALA A 35 -1.57 10.01 -3.49
CA ALA A 35 -0.77 11.22 -3.58
C ALA A 35 -0.34 11.51 -5.03
N SER A 36 0.04 10.47 -5.78
CA SER A 36 0.36 10.60 -7.21
C SER A 36 -0.83 11.08 -8.05
N LEU A 37 -2.04 10.59 -7.75
CA LEU A 37 -3.26 11.05 -8.42
C LEU A 37 -3.57 12.52 -8.12
N VAL A 38 -3.55 12.90 -6.84
CA VAL A 38 -3.78 14.28 -6.43
C VAL A 38 -2.75 15.21 -7.08
N TYR A 39 -1.49 14.80 -7.12
CA TYR A 39 -0.43 15.55 -7.78
C TYR A 39 -0.63 15.64 -9.30
N GLY A 40 -1.01 14.55 -9.96
CA GLY A 40 -1.33 14.56 -11.40
C GLY A 40 -2.47 15.51 -11.75
N VAL A 41 -3.54 15.52 -10.96
CA VAL A 41 -4.65 16.47 -11.10
C VAL A 41 -4.19 17.90 -10.85
N TYR A 42 -3.34 18.13 -9.83
CA TYR A 42 -2.76 19.45 -9.58
C TYR A 42 -1.92 19.95 -10.77
N LEU A 43 -1.17 19.08 -11.44
CA LEU A 43 -0.43 19.44 -12.66
C LEU A 43 -1.37 19.79 -13.82
N LEU A 44 -2.50 19.10 -13.97
CA LEU A 44 -3.50 19.41 -15.00
C LEU A 44 -4.17 20.78 -14.80
N LEU A 45 -4.30 21.22 -13.54
CA LEU A 45 -4.86 22.53 -13.21
C LEU A 45 -3.84 23.67 -13.34
N ASN A 46 -2.55 23.37 -13.51
CA ASN A 46 -1.50 24.37 -13.66
C ASN A 46 -1.32 24.75 -15.13
N PRO A 47 -1.61 26.01 -15.54
CA PRO A 47 -1.50 26.44 -16.94
C PRO A 47 -0.05 26.50 -17.45
N ASN A 48 0.93 26.45 -16.56
CA ASN A 48 2.36 26.47 -16.90
C ASN A 48 2.92 25.09 -17.23
N VAL A 49 2.14 24.02 -17.04
CA VAL A 49 2.54 22.64 -17.27
C VAL A 49 1.80 22.09 -18.47
N ASP A 50 2.49 21.30 -19.30
CA ASP A 50 1.84 20.60 -20.40
C ASP A 50 0.75 19.66 -19.88
N ALA A 51 -0.47 19.85 -20.37
CA ALA A 51 -1.62 19.01 -20.03
C ALA A 51 -1.35 17.52 -20.32
N GLY A 52 -0.56 17.21 -21.35
CA GLY A 52 -0.17 15.83 -21.65
C GLY A 52 0.63 15.18 -20.52
N TYR A 53 1.54 15.93 -19.90
CA TYR A 53 2.34 15.46 -18.77
C TYR A 53 1.47 15.20 -17.53
N GLY A 54 0.56 16.13 -17.19
CA GLY A 54 -0.37 15.95 -16.08
C GLY A 54 -1.29 14.73 -16.25
N LEU A 55 -1.74 14.47 -17.48
CA LEU A 55 -2.61 13.34 -17.81
C LEU A 55 -1.86 12.00 -17.66
N LEU A 56 -0.60 11.94 -18.10
CA LEU A 56 0.26 10.77 -17.91
C LEU A 56 0.52 10.47 -16.43
N VAL A 57 0.88 11.47 -15.63
CA VAL A 57 1.12 11.30 -14.19
C VAL A 57 -0.16 10.81 -13.48
N THR A 58 -1.32 11.34 -13.87
CA THR A 58 -2.61 10.91 -13.33
C THR A 58 -2.93 9.46 -13.73
N LEU A 59 -2.72 9.08 -14.99
CA LEU A 59 -2.92 7.71 -15.46
C LEU A 59 -2.01 6.70 -14.75
N ILE A 60 -0.75 7.04 -14.54
CA ILE A 60 0.20 6.20 -13.80
C ILE A 60 -0.25 6.03 -12.36
N GLY A 61 -0.66 7.13 -11.70
CA GLY A 61 -1.20 7.07 -10.33
C GLY A 61 -2.45 6.18 -10.23
N ALA A 62 -3.37 6.30 -11.18
CA ALA A 62 -4.56 5.45 -11.26
C ALA A 62 -4.19 3.98 -11.44
N LEU A 63 -3.23 3.67 -12.32
CA LEU A 63 -2.80 2.31 -12.61
C LEU A 63 -2.13 1.66 -11.39
N ILE A 64 -1.32 2.40 -10.64
CA ILE A 64 -0.69 1.96 -9.40
C ILE A 64 -1.76 1.60 -8.34
N LEU A 65 -2.77 2.46 -8.16
CA LEU A 65 -3.87 2.18 -7.23
C LEU A 65 -4.66 0.93 -7.62
N LEU A 66 -4.94 0.77 -8.92
CA LEU A 66 -5.63 -0.40 -9.44
C LEU A 66 -4.82 -1.68 -9.18
N MET A 67 -3.51 -1.66 -9.41
CA MET A 67 -2.64 -2.80 -9.13
C MET A 67 -2.65 -3.16 -7.63
N PHE A 68 -2.47 -2.19 -6.73
CA PHE A 68 -2.49 -2.45 -5.29
C PHE A 68 -3.85 -2.93 -4.79
N THR A 69 -4.93 -2.39 -5.33
CA THR A 69 -6.30 -2.82 -5.01
C THR A 69 -6.54 -4.26 -5.47
N ALA A 70 -6.06 -4.63 -6.66
CA ALA A 70 -6.15 -6.00 -7.16
C ALA A 70 -5.35 -7.00 -6.30
N VAL A 71 -4.18 -6.61 -5.81
CA VAL A 71 -3.39 -7.41 -4.84
C VAL A 71 -4.16 -7.60 -3.54
N MET A 72 -4.81 -6.54 -3.03
CA MET A 72 -5.62 -6.61 -1.82
C MET A 72 -6.77 -7.61 -1.94
N PHE A 73 -7.53 -7.56 -3.03
CA PHE A 73 -8.64 -8.49 -3.26
C PHE A 73 -8.18 -9.95 -3.33
N ARG A 74 -7.03 -10.21 -3.98
CA ARG A 74 -6.47 -11.56 -4.06
C ARG A 74 -6.13 -12.13 -2.69
N GLU A 75 -5.54 -11.32 -1.81
CA GLU A 75 -5.17 -11.79 -0.47
C GLU A 75 -6.37 -11.92 0.47
N PHE A 76 -7.34 -11.01 0.37
CA PHE A 76 -8.59 -11.11 1.12
C PHE A 76 -9.38 -12.38 0.76
N ASP A 77 -9.48 -12.68 -0.54
CA ASP A 77 -10.15 -13.90 -1.01
C ASP A 77 -9.39 -15.18 -0.63
N PHE A 78 -8.08 -15.10 -0.49
CA PHE A 78 -7.25 -16.21 -0.01
C PHE A 78 -7.48 -16.46 1.49
N ASN A 79 -7.53 -15.40 2.30
CA ASN A 79 -7.80 -15.51 3.73
C ASN A 79 -9.24 -16.00 4.01
N LYS A 80 -10.24 -15.55 3.25
CA LYS A 80 -11.64 -15.99 3.39
C LYS A 80 -11.85 -17.49 3.08
N ARG A 81 -10.93 -18.13 2.36
CA ARG A 81 -11.01 -19.55 1.98
C ARG A 81 -10.33 -20.51 2.96
N ARG A 82 -9.72 -20.02 4.04
CA ARG A 82 -9.27 -20.82 5.19
C ARG A 82 -10.19 -20.60 6.38
#